data_AF-A0A7K0CNW7-F1
#
_entry.id   AF-A0A7K0CNW7-F1
#
_cell.length_a   1.000
_cell.length_b   1.000
_cell.length_c   1.000
_cell.angle_alpha   90.00
_cell.angle_beta   90.00
_cell.angle_gamma   90.00
#
_symmetry.space_group_name_H-M   'P 1'
#
loop_
_entity.id
_entity.type
_entity.pdbx_description
1 polymer ?
#
loop_
_entity_poly.entity_id
_entity_poly.type
_entity_poly.pdbx_seq_one_letter_code
_entity_poly.pdbx_strand_id
1 'polypeptide(L)'
;MLPEESHPHLGEPMIGKRHLAEITEIRDNILYAVNDRGWELQHWDQGVLDTYEWSLGTRDHSPITHRPSTGHPSPTDLAREDDAAYEELRFGADPHRQTYANGVQHATMWLRGQTDSQPWSLWIRS
;
A
#
# COMPACT_ATOMS: atom_id res chain seq x y z
N MET A 1 31.35 27.05 11.39
CA MET A 1 31.11 25.59 11.39
C MET A 1 29.61 25.43 11.58
N LEU A 2 28.87 25.30 10.48
CA LEU A 2 27.44 25.04 10.53
C LEU A 2 27.26 23.53 10.73
N PRO A 3 26.26 23.07 11.50
CA PRO A 3 26.01 21.64 11.64
C PRO A 3 25.58 21.08 10.28
N GLU A 4 26.16 19.95 9.89
CA GLU A 4 25.65 19.17 8.75
C GLU A 4 24.21 18.77 9.06
N GLU A 5 23.26 19.32 8.29
CA GLU A 5 21.92 18.77 8.22
C GLU A 5 22.06 17.35 7.68
N SER A 6 21.92 16.37 8.56
CA SER A 6 21.85 14.97 8.19
C SER A 6 20.57 14.80 7.38
N HIS A 7 20.66 14.84 6.05
CA HIS A 7 19.55 14.50 5.15
C HIS A 7 19.28 12.99 5.29
N PRO A 8 18.27 12.53 6.03
CA PRO A 8 18.15 11.11 6.40
C PRO A 8 17.80 10.19 5.23
N HIS A 9 17.45 10.76 4.07
CA HIS A 9 16.73 10.06 3.02
C HIS A 9 17.49 9.90 1.69
N LEU A 10 18.73 10.40 1.60
CA LEU A 10 19.56 10.23 0.40
C LEU A 10 20.13 8.79 0.38
N GLY A 11 19.35 7.85 -0.17
CA GLY A 11 19.78 6.47 -0.40
C GLY A 11 18.80 5.39 0.07
N GLU A 12 17.68 5.76 0.69
CA GLU A 12 16.68 4.78 1.12
C GLU A 12 15.94 4.18 -0.10
N PRO A 13 15.72 2.86 -0.13
CA PRO A 13 14.91 2.23 -1.17
C PRO A 13 13.51 2.83 -1.22
N MET A 14 13.01 3.11 -2.43
CA MET A 14 11.69 3.68 -2.65
C MET A 14 10.81 2.73 -3.48
N ILE A 15 9.51 2.73 -3.19
CA ILE A 15 8.49 2.12 -4.02
C ILE A 15 7.55 3.22 -4.49
N GLY A 16 7.57 3.48 -5.80
CA GLY A 16 6.92 4.66 -6.37
C GLY A 16 7.52 5.96 -5.81
N LYS A 17 6.76 6.66 -4.97
CA LYS A 17 7.10 7.94 -4.32
C LYS A 17 7.23 7.83 -2.80
N ARG A 18 7.15 6.63 -2.23
CA ARG A 18 7.20 6.39 -0.79
C ARG A 18 8.44 5.60 -0.39
N HIS A 19 8.95 5.86 0.80
CA HIS A 19 10.11 5.17 1.34
C HIS A 19 9.72 3.76 1.76
N LEU A 20 10.59 2.77 1.52
CA LEU A 20 10.34 1.39 1.93
C LEU A 20 10.12 1.28 3.44
N ALA A 21 10.86 2.06 4.24
CA ALA A 21 10.70 2.13 5.69
C ALA A 21 9.31 2.63 6.11
N GLU A 22 8.79 3.67 5.44
CA GLU A 22 7.46 4.24 5.70
C GLU A 22 6.36 3.19 5.42
N ILE A 23 6.46 2.49 4.30
CA ILE A 23 5.52 1.43 3.93
C ILE A 23 5.58 0.28 4.94
N THR A 24 6.78 -0.09 5.38
CA THR A 24 7.01 -1.14 6.37
C THR A 24 6.37 -0.79 7.71
N GLU A 25 6.58 0.44 8.21
CA GLU A 25 6.00 0.91 9.46
C GLU A 25 4.47 0.85 9.44
N ILE A 26 3.85 1.32 8.34
CA ILE A 26 2.40 1.27 8.19
C ILE A 26 1.89 -0.17 8.16
N ARG A 27 2.54 -1.05 7.39
CA ARG A 27 2.18 -2.47 7.29
C ARG A 27 2.27 -3.15 8.66
N ASP A 28 3.33 -2.89 9.41
CA ASP A 28 3.50 -3.47 10.76
C ASP A 28 2.47 -2.92 11.75
N ASN A 29 2.06 -1.65 11.63
CA ASN A 29 0.96 -1.09 12.42
C ASN A 29 -0.38 -1.78 12.14
N ILE A 30 -0.67 -2.13 10.87
CA ILE A 30 -1.86 -2.92 10.51
C ILE A 30 -1.77 -4.30 11.17
N LEU A 31 -0.63 -4.99 11.01
CA LEU A 31 -0.45 -6.33 11.57
C LEU A 31 -0.53 -6.35 13.10
N TYR A 32 0.00 -5.33 13.77
CA TYR A 32 -0.14 -5.18 15.22
C TYR A 32 -1.60 -5.02 15.65
N ALA A 33 -2.40 -4.22 14.91
CA ALA A 33 -3.82 -4.08 15.19
C ALA A 33 -4.55 -5.43 15.07
N VAL A 34 -4.24 -6.23 14.04
CA VAL A 34 -4.85 -7.55 13.83
C VAL A 34 -4.39 -8.55 14.89
N ASN A 35 -3.08 -8.74 15.03
CA ASN A 35 -2.51 -9.85 15.80
C ASN A 35 -2.53 -9.60 17.31
N ASP A 36 -2.24 -8.37 17.73
CA ASP A 36 -2.06 -8.04 19.16
C ASP A 36 -3.30 -7.38 19.76
N ARG A 37 -4.13 -6.73 18.93
CA ARG A 37 -5.34 -6.02 19.39
C ARG A 37 -6.63 -6.74 19.01
N GLY A 38 -6.55 -7.80 18.20
CA GLY A 38 -7.70 -8.62 17.80
C GLY A 38 -8.65 -7.91 16.85
N TRP A 39 -8.14 -6.98 16.03
CA TRP A 39 -8.97 -6.25 15.07
C TRP A 39 -9.27 -7.13 13.85
N GLU A 40 -10.53 -7.15 13.45
CA GLU A 40 -10.95 -7.77 12.19
C GLU A 40 -10.90 -6.74 11.06
N LEU A 41 -10.03 -6.98 10.07
CA LEU A 41 -9.93 -6.12 8.90
C LEU A 41 -11.21 -6.21 8.07
N GLN A 42 -11.77 -5.06 7.73
CA GLN A 42 -12.82 -4.99 6.73
C GLN A 42 -12.20 -5.14 5.33
N HIS A 43 -13.03 -5.40 4.31
CA HIS A 43 -12.54 -5.62 2.93
C HIS A 43 -11.66 -4.48 2.42
N TRP A 44 -11.98 -3.23 2.77
CA TRP A 44 -11.16 -2.05 2.47
C TRP A 44 -9.75 -2.19 3.06
N ASP A 45 -9.67 -2.43 4.38
CA ASP A 45 -8.41 -2.51 5.11
C ASP A 45 -7.54 -3.67 4.62
N GLN A 46 -8.18 -4.79 4.27
CA GLN A 46 -7.50 -5.92 3.65
C GLN A 46 -6.88 -5.53 2.29
N GLY A 47 -7.58 -4.77 1.46
CA GLY A 47 -7.06 -4.26 0.19
C GLY A 47 -5.84 -3.35 0.38
N VAL A 48 -5.87 -2.49 1.40
CA VAL A 48 -4.74 -1.65 1.80
C VAL A 48 -3.54 -2.52 2.24
N LEU A 49 -3.76 -3.47 3.14
CA LEU A 49 -2.71 -4.37 3.65
C LEU A 49 -2.08 -5.18 2.51
N ASP A 50 -2.89 -5.84 1.69
CA ASP A 50 -2.41 -6.68 0.58
C ASP A 50 -1.58 -5.86 -0.42
N THR A 51 -1.91 -4.59 -0.61
CA THR A 51 -1.14 -3.67 -1.47
C THR A 51 0.22 -3.35 -0.86
N TYR A 52 0.29 -3.15 0.45
CA TYR A 52 1.58 -2.95 1.13
C TYR A 52 2.43 -4.21 1.15
N GLU A 53 1.86 -5.37 1.45
CA GLU A 53 2.58 -6.65 1.38
C GLU A 53 3.10 -6.95 -0.03
N TRP A 54 2.29 -6.68 -1.06
CA TRP A 54 2.73 -6.76 -2.44
C TRP A 54 3.87 -5.78 -2.74
N SER A 55 3.73 -4.53 -2.30
CA SER A 55 4.75 -3.51 -2.52
C SER A 55 6.11 -3.87 -1.87
N LEU A 56 6.07 -4.46 -0.68
CA LEU A 56 7.24 -4.94 0.05
C LEU A 56 7.79 -6.28 -0.48
N GLY A 57 7.13 -6.89 -1.46
CA GLY A 57 7.52 -8.17 -2.03
C GLY A 57 7.30 -9.36 -1.10
N THR A 58 6.49 -9.20 -0.03
CA THR A 58 6.14 -10.28 0.90
C THR A 58 4.92 -11.08 0.43
N ARG A 59 4.33 -10.69 -0.71
CA ARG A 59 3.22 -11.36 -1.35
C ARG A 59 3.59 -11.73 -2.79
N ASP A 60 3.26 -12.96 -3.17
CA ASP A 60 3.67 -13.53 -4.47
C ASP A 60 2.87 -13.02 -5.68
N HIS A 61 1.74 -12.34 -5.46
CA HIS A 61 0.85 -11.87 -6.52
C HIS A 61 0.28 -10.48 -6.25
N SER A 62 0.05 -9.70 -7.31
CA SER A 62 -0.64 -8.41 -7.21
C SER A 62 -2.11 -8.56 -6.75
N PRO A 63 -2.66 -7.62 -5.95
CA PRO A 63 -3.98 -7.75 -5.29
C PRO A 63 -5.21 -7.95 -6.20
N ILE A 64 -5.24 -7.28 -7.34
CA ILE A 64 -6.34 -7.17 -8.30
C ILE A 64 -5.99 -7.92 -9.59
N THR A 65 -4.83 -7.65 -10.17
CA THR A 65 -4.46 -8.28 -11.46
C THR A 65 -3.96 -9.73 -11.31
N HIS A 66 -3.73 -10.19 -10.08
CA HIS A 66 -3.28 -11.56 -9.73
C HIS A 66 -2.04 -12.00 -10.49
N ARG A 67 -1.15 -11.07 -10.79
CA ARG A 67 0.06 -11.36 -11.55
C ARG A 67 1.18 -11.78 -10.62
N PRO A 68 1.97 -12.78 -10.99
CA PRO A 68 3.16 -13.14 -10.24
C PRO A 68 4.07 -11.93 -10.03
N SER A 69 4.54 -11.77 -8.81
CA SER A 69 5.46 -10.71 -8.41
C SER A 69 6.77 -11.32 -7.94
N THR A 70 7.88 -10.81 -8.45
CA THR A 70 9.23 -11.20 -8.00
C THR A 70 9.88 -9.98 -7.36
N GLY A 71 9.63 -9.77 -6.06
CA GLY A 71 10.12 -8.61 -5.30
C GLY A 71 9.20 -7.40 -5.40
N HIS A 72 9.78 -6.19 -5.37
CA HIS A 72 9.02 -4.94 -5.36
C HIS A 72 8.39 -4.63 -6.74
N PRO A 73 7.15 -4.10 -6.79
CA PRO A 73 6.52 -3.70 -8.03
C PRO A 73 7.20 -2.49 -8.65
N SER A 74 7.31 -2.50 -9.98
CA SER A 74 7.78 -1.34 -10.73
C SER A 74 6.71 -0.23 -10.79
N PRO A 75 7.07 1.01 -11.18
CA PRO A 75 6.07 2.06 -11.42
C PRO A 75 4.99 1.67 -12.44
N THR A 76 5.33 0.82 -13.43
CA THR A 76 4.37 0.31 -14.41
C THR A 76 3.41 -0.70 -13.80
N ASP A 77 3.90 -1.55 -12.89
CA ASP A 77 3.04 -2.50 -12.18
C ASP A 77 2.04 -1.77 -11.29
N LEU A 78 2.49 -0.77 -10.54
CA LEU A 78 1.62 0.09 -9.73
C LEU A 78 0.57 0.79 -10.58
N ALA A 79 0.95 1.35 -11.73
CA ALA A 79 -0.01 2.03 -12.60
C ALA A 79 -1.09 1.07 -13.12
N ARG A 80 -0.68 -0.14 -13.52
CA ARG A 80 -1.60 -1.15 -14.02
C ARG A 80 -2.54 -1.67 -12.93
N GLU A 81 -2.05 -1.75 -11.71
CA GLU A 81 -2.87 -2.18 -10.57
C GLU A 81 -3.93 -1.16 -10.21
N ASP A 82 -3.59 0.14 -10.24
CA ASP A 82 -4.53 1.23 -10.08
C ASP A 82 -5.63 1.22 -11.16
N ASP A 83 -5.23 1.08 -12.43
CA ASP A 83 -6.19 0.98 -13.55
C ASP A 83 -7.15 -0.21 -13.38
N ALA A 84 -6.63 -1.38 -12.97
CA ALA A 84 -7.44 -2.56 -12.75
C ALA A 84 -8.39 -2.42 -11.54
N ALA A 85 -7.91 -1.77 -10.47
CA ALA A 85 -8.75 -1.46 -9.30
C ALA A 85 -9.88 -0.48 -9.67
N TYR A 86 -9.57 0.53 -10.49
CA TYR A 86 -10.57 1.45 -11.03
C TYR A 86 -11.65 0.73 -11.85
N GLU A 87 -11.25 -0.21 -12.72
CA GLU A 87 -12.19 -1.01 -13.51
C GLU A 87 -13.11 -1.86 -12.62
N GLU A 88 -12.55 -2.53 -11.60
CA GLU A 88 -13.33 -3.32 -10.64
C GLU A 88 -14.32 -2.45 -9.87
N LEU A 89 -13.92 -1.24 -9.44
CA LEU A 89 -14.82 -0.30 -8.78
C LEU A 89 -15.95 0.15 -9.69
N ARG A 90 -15.67 0.37 -10.97
CA ARG A 90 -16.65 0.94 -11.90
C ARG A 90 -17.63 -0.10 -12.43
N PHE A 91 -17.16 -1.32 -12.66
CA PHE A 91 -17.88 -2.35 -13.42
C PHE A 91 -18.01 -3.69 -12.69
N GLY A 92 -17.35 -3.88 -11.55
CA GLY A 92 -17.48 -5.08 -10.72
C GLY A 92 -18.91 -5.34 -10.26
N ALA A 93 -19.24 -6.61 -10.07
CA ALA A 93 -20.58 -7.04 -9.66
C ALA A 93 -20.69 -7.35 -8.16
N ASP A 94 -19.56 -7.62 -7.49
CA ASP A 94 -19.49 -7.99 -6.07
C ASP A 94 -19.14 -6.76 -5.21
N PRO A 95 -20.05 -6.28 -4.33
CA PRO A 95 -19.78 -5.15 -3.44
C PRO A 95 -18.60 -5.36 -2.50
N HIS A 96 -18.34 -6.60 -2.07
CA HIS A 96 -17.21 -6.92 -1.20
C HIS A 96 -15.89 -6.77 -1.97
N ARG A 97 -15.84 -7.30 -3.20
CA ARG A 97 -14.72 -7.13 -4.11
C ARG A 97 -14.48 -5.67 -4.49
N GLN A 98 -15.53 -4.89 -4.72
CA GLN A 98 -15.44 -3.45 -4.97
C GLN A 98 -14.85 -2.71 -3.77
N THR A 99 -15.31 -3.01 -2.55
CA THR A 99 -14.78 -2.39 -1.33
C THR A 99 -13.29 -2.70 -1.15
N TYR A 100 -12.89 -3.94 -1.42
CA TYR A 100 -11.48 -4.35 -1.44
C TYR A 100 -10.67 -3.61 -2.52
N ALA A 101 -11.18 -3.53 -3.75
CA ALA A 101 -10.52 -2.80 -4.84
C ALA A 101 -10.34 -1.32 -4.52
N ASN A 102 -11.27 -0.73 -3.77
CA ASN A 102 -11.17 0.65 -3.32
C ASN A 102 -9.96 0.87 -2.39
N GLY A 103 -9.76 -0.03 -1.42
CA GLY A 103 -8.58 0.00 -0.55
C GLY A 103 -7.28 -0.19 -1.33
N VAL A 104 -7.26 -1.11 -2.29
CA VAL A 104 -6.10 -1.31 -3.19
C VAL A 104 -5.79 -0.05 -3.99
N GLN A 105 -6.82 0.58 -4.56
CA GLN A 105 -6.65 1.77 -5.38
C GLN A 105 -6.04 2.91 -4.57
N HIS A 106 -6.61 3.20 -3.40
CA HIS A 106 -6.12 4.27 -2.54
C HIS A 106 -4.69 4.05 -2.06
N ALA A 107 -4.33 2.82 -1.67
CA ALA A 107 -2.96 2.48 -1.30
C ALA A 107 -2.00 2.64 -2.50
N THR A 108 -2.42 2.22 -3.69
CA THR A 108 -1.62 2.34 -4.93
C THR A 108 -1.44 3.80 -5.34
N MET A 109 -2.49 4.62 -5.30
CA MET A 109 -2.42 6.06 -5.57
C MET A 109 -1.45 6.75 -4.58
N TRP A 110 -1.48 6.37 -3.31
CA TRP A 110 -0.57 6.91 -2.30
C TRP A 110 0.89 6.49 -2.57
N LEU A 111 1.15 5.22 -2.89
CA LEU A 111 2.47 4.73 -3.31
C LEU A 111 2.97 5.46 -4.55
N ARG A 112 2.09 5.78 -5.51
CA ARG A 112 2.42 6.53 -6.73
C ARG A 112 2.61 8.04 -6.50
N GLY A 113 2.32 8.55 -5.29
CA GLY A 113 2.38 9.97 -4.97
C GLY A 113 1.27 10.80 -5.65
N GLN A 114 0.15 10.17 -6.02
CA GLN A 114 -1.03 10.87 -6.54
C GLN A 114 -1.91 11.43 -5.43
N THR A 115 -1.70 10.96 -4.20
CA THR A 115 -2.30 11.49 -2.99
C THR A 115 -1.30 11.41 -1.85
N ASP A 116 -1.35 12.40 -0.95
CA ASP A 116 -0.61 12.39 0.31
C ASP A 116 -1.42 11.80 1.47
N SER A 117 -2.72 11.56 1.25
CA SER A 117 -3.58 10.90 2.23
C SER A 117 -3.28 9.40 2.26
N GLN A 118 -2.52 8.98 3.25
CA GLN A 118 -2.26 7.57 3.53
C GLN A 118 -3.57 6.90 4.02
N PRO A 119 -3.97 5.73 3.46
CA PRO A 119 -5.30 5.14 3.70
C PRO A 119 -5.48 4.37 5.02
N TRP A 120 -4.44 4.20 5.84
CA TRP A 120 -4.47 3.56 7.16
C TRP A 120 -4.27 4.58 8.29
N SER A 121 -5.37 5.10 8.82
CA SER A 121 -5.34 6.20 9.79
C SER A 121 -5.09 5.78 11.26
N LEU A 122 -4.95 4.48 11.52
CA LEU A 122 -4.78 3.97 12.88
C LEU A 122 -3.31 4.03 13.27
N TRP A 123 -3.02 4.89 14.25
CA TRP A 123 -1.69 5.07 14.84
C TRP A 123 -0.64 5.70 13.92
N ILE A 124 -1.04 6.63 13.04
CA ILE A 124 -0.09 7.63 12.54
C ILE A 124 0.30 8.47 13.76
N ARG A 125 1.54 8.34 14.25
CA ARG A 125 2.04 9.12 15.39
C ARG A 125 1.81 10.60 15.11
N SER A 126 0.93 11.22 15.90
CA SER A 126 0.78 12.66 16.01
C SER A 126 1.91 13.30 16.81
#